data_AF-A0A831VSL6-F1
#
_entry.id   AF-A0A831VSL6-F1
#
_cell.length_a   1.000
_cell.length_b   1.000
_cell.length_c   1.000
_cell.angle_alpha   90.00
_cell.angle_beta   90.00
_cell.angle_gamma   90.00
#
_symmetry.space_group_name_H-M   'P 1'
#
loop_
_entity.id
_entity.type
_entity.pdbx_description
1 polymer ?
#
loop_
_entity_poly.entity_id
_entity_poly.type
_entity_poly.pdbx_seq_one_letter_code
_entity_poly.pdbx_strand_id
1 'polypeptide(L)'
;MFCNQCEQTAQGTGCSKIGACGKKPEVSDLQDLLMHGVQGLALYAAEGRRRGIVDEEADLFTMQAIFSTLTNVDFDPARFQELIKRAVELRESVKAKVAAAGGRTDFDQAAATFTPADSIDGLAAQGAALDYIRTLDEDENIRSLKQTLLYGLKGIAAYADHAWILGQKDDAIAGFLYEALVALMTTGLSVDACVAVALKAGEINLLAMKILDAGNTGTYGHP
;
A
#
# COMPACT_ATOMS: atom_id res chain seq x y z
N MET A 1 1.19 11.69 -13.83
CA MET A 1 0.52 11.92 -12.53
C MET A 1 -0.99 12.15 -12.64
N PHE A 2 -1.71 11.55 -11.70
CA PHE A 2 -3.02 11.99 -11.23
C PHE A 2 -3.10 11.69 -9.72
N CYS A 3 -3.33 12.71 -8.88
CA CYS A 3 -3.37 12.51 -7.43
C CYS A 3 -4.45 13.38 -6.79
N ASN A 4 -5.35 12.77 -6.01
CA ASN A 4 -6.47 13.42 -5.35
C ASN A 4 -6.65 12.95 -3.89
N GLN A 5 -5.57 12.50 -3.24
CA GLN A 5 -5.63 11.91 -1.90
C GLN A 5 -5.76 12.93 -0.74
N CYS A 6 -5.53 14.23 -0.99
CA CYS A 6 -5.56 15.25 0.06
C CYS A 6 -6.63 16.30 -0.22
N GLU A 7 -7.09 16.93 0.86
CA GLU A 7 -8.13 17.98 0.82
C GLU A 7 -7.76 19.13 -0.12
N GLN A 8 -6.48 19.52 -0.16
CA GLN A 8 -5.97 20.61 -0.98
C GLN A 8 -5.78 20.26 -2.47
N THR A 9 -6.31 19.13 -2.94
CA THR A 9 -6.17 18.74 -4.35
C THR A 9 -6.71 19.83 -5.28
N ALA A 10 -6.04 20.03 -6.42
CA ALA A 10 -6.36 21.11 -7.34
C ALA A 10 -7.84 21.06 -7.76
N GLN A 11 -8.53 22.21 -7.59
CA GLN A 11 -9.95 22.39 -7.93
C GLN A 11 -10.90 21.42 -7.23
N GLY A 12 -10.48 20.76 -6.13
CA GLY A 12 -11.28 19.74 -5.46
C GLY A 12 -11.49 18.47 -6.28
N THR A 13 -10.72 18.26 -7.37
CA THR A 13 -10.88 17.09 -8.26
C THR A 13 -9.63 16.22 -8.32
N GLY A 14 -8.46 16.81 -8.60
CA GLY A 14 -7.23 16.05 -8.83
C GLY A 14 -6.08 16.89 -9.36
N CYS A 15 -4.89 16.68 -8.82
CA CYS A 15 -3.65 17.26 -9.32
C CYS A 15 -3.17 16.47 -10.55
N SER A 16 -3.06 17.12 -11.71
CA SER A 16 -2.68 16.49 -12.99
C SER A 16 -1.40 17.04 -13.65
N LYS A 17 -0.87 18.17 -13.15
CA LYS A 17 0.37 18.80 -13.67
C LYS A 17 1.46 18.91 -12.62
N ILE A 18 1.07 19.32 -11.41
CA ILE A 18 1.90 19.37 -10.22
C ILE A 18 0.95 19.25 -9.02
N GLY A 19 1.40 18.63 -7.93
CA GLY A 19 0.63 18.57 -6.69
C GLY A 19 0.50 19.96 -6.06
N ALA A 20 -0.66 20.27 -5.48
CA ALA A 20 -0.83 21.48 -4.67
C ALA A 20 0.15 21.52 -3.48
N CYS A 21 0.57 20.35 -2.99
CA CYS A 21 1.61 20.18 -1.98
C CYS A 21 3.05 20.31 -2.52
N GLY A 22 3.25 20.59 -3.81
CA GLY A 22 4.57 20.65 -4.44
C GLY A 22 5.09 19.34 -5.02
N LYS A 23 4.35 18.23 -4.88
CA LYS A 23 4.74 16.92 -5.46
C LYS A 23 4.87 17.01 -6.98
N LYS A 24 6.06 16.73 -7.50
CA LYS A 24 6.33 16.69 -8.95
C LYS A 24 5.71 15.44 -9.60
N PRO A 25 5.41 15.47 -10.91
CA PRO A 25 4.85 14.31 -11.62
C PRO A 25 5.66 13.04 -11.44
N GLU A 26 6.98 13.13 -11.60
CA GLU A 26 7.93 12.03 -11.41
C GLU A 26 7.74 11.32 -10.05
N VAL A 27 7.74 12.08 -8.95
CA VAL A 27 7.53 11.53 -7.60
C VAL A 27 6.13 10.92 -7.46
N SER A 28 5.11 11.54 -8.04
CA SER A 28 3.77 10.96 -8.03
C SER A 28 3.73 9.60 -8.74
N ASP A 29 4.36 9.51 -9.90
CA ASP A 29 4.38 8.31 -10.71
C ASP A 29 5.23 7.21 -10.03
N LEU A 30 6.32 7.57 -9.34
CA LEU A 30 7.09 6.66 -8.49
C LEU A 30 6.29 6.14 -7.29
N GLN A 31 5.49 6.99 -6.64
CA GLN A 31 4.59 6.55 -5.55
C GLN A 31 3.53 5.57 -6.05
N ASP A 32 2.97 5.82 -7.25
CA ASP A 32 2.03 4.90 -7.89
C ASP A 32 2.71 3.55 -8.22
N LEU A 33 3.95 3.57 -8.72
CA LEU A 33 4.71 2.35 -8.99
C LEU A 33 5.06 1.58 -7.71
N LEU A 34 5.39 2.28 -6.62
CA LEU A 34 5.63 1.63 -5.33
C LEU A 34 4.38 0.89 -4.84
N MET A 35 3.20 1.52 -4.92
CA MET A 35 1.95 0.87 -4.56
C MET A 35 1.70 -0.38 -5.41
N HIS A 36 1.99 -0.33 -6.71
CA HIS A 36 1.91 -1.49 -7.59
C HIS A 36 2.89 -2.62 -7.20
N GLY A 37 4.14 -2.29 -6.83
CA GLY A 37 5.10 -3.28 -6.33
C GLY A 37 4.64 -3.94 -5.02
N VAL A 38 4.12 -3.14 -4.08
CA VAL A 38 3.59 -3.60 -2.79
C VAL A 38 2.34 -4.47 -2.96
N GLN A 39 1.49 -4.17 -3.94
CA GLN A 39 0.39 -5.05 -4.33
C GLN A 39 0.88 -6.43 -4.80
N GLY A 40 2.01 -6.48 -5.53
CA GLY A 40 2.66 -7.71 -5.94
C GLY A 40 3.12 -8.55 -4.75
N LEU A 41 3.77 -7.93 -3.76
CA LEU A 41 4.13 -8.55 -2.49
C LEU A 41 2.91 -9.09 -1.74
N ALA A 42 1.83 -8.31 -1.68
CA ALA A 42 0.61 -8.66 -0.96
C ALA A 42 -0.06 -9.96 -1.45
N LEU A 43 0.01 -10.26 -2.75
CA LEU A 43 -0.53 -11.51 -3.30
C LEU A 43 0.09 -12.74 -2.64
N TYR A 44 1.43 -12.75 -2.55
CA TYR A 44 2.17 -13.86 -1.97
C TYR A 44 2.12 -13.83 -0.44
N ALA A 45 2.15 -12.66 0.20
CA ALA A 45 2.06 -12.56 1.65
C ALA A 45 0.68 -13.01 2.17
N ALA A 46 -0.41 -12.66 1.48
CA ALA A 46 -1.76 -13.13 1.80
C ALA A 46 -1.87 -14.66 1.65
N GLU A 47 -1.33 -15.25 0.58
CA GLU A 47 -1.29 -16.70 0.43
C GLU A 47 -0.40 -17.36 1.48
N GLY A 48 0.75 -16.76 1.80
CA GLY A 48 1.64 -17.22 2.87
C GLY A 48 0.92 -17.34 4.21
N ARG A 49 0.14 -16.32 4.59
CA ARG A 49 -0.65 -16.35 5.83
C ARG A 49 -1.66 -17.50 5.86
N ARG A 50 -2.30 -17.84 4.73
CA ARG A 50 -3.19 -19.04 4.64
C ARG A 50 -2.44 -20.35 4.85
N ARG A 51 -1.12 -20.34 4.66
CA ARG A 51 -0.21 -21.48 4.91
C ARG A 51 0.51 -21.39 6.26
N GLY A 52 0.15 -20.43 7.11
CA GLY A 52 0.82 -20.21 8.41
C GLY A 52 2.21 -19.57 8.30
N ILE A 53 2.53 -18.97 7.15
CA ILE A 53 3.79 -18.23 6.93
C ILE A 53 3.52 -16.75 7.23
N VAL A 54 4.18 -16.24 8.27
CA VAL A 54 4.24 -14.82 8.60
C VAL A 54 5.68 -14.35 8.40
N ASP A 55 5.86 -13.25 7.68
CA ASP A 55 7.15 -12.65 7.40
C ASP A 55 7.16 -11.22 7.97
N GLU A 56 7.73 -11.07 9.15
CA GLU A 56 7.74 -9.78 9.87
C GLU A 56 8.44 -8.67 9.08
N GLU A 57 9.44 -9.02 8.26
CA GLU A 57 10.15 -8.05 7.44
C GLU A 57 9.25 -7.54 6.31
N ALA A 58 8.52 -8.44 5.64
CA ALA A 58 7.51 -8.06 4.65
C ALA A 58 6.37 -7.23 5.26
N ASP A 59 5.94 -7.57 6.47
CA ASP A 59 4.89 -6.85 7.20
C ASP A 59 5.31 -5.42 7.49
N LEU A 60 6.48 -5.24 8.13
CA LEU A 60 7.02 -3.93 8.44
C LEU A 60 7.26 -3.09 7.17
N PHE A 61 7.89 -3.70 6.17
CA PHE A 61 8.16 -3.02 4.91
C PHE A 61 6.87 -2.55 4.24
N THR A 62 5.81 -3.37 4.26
CA THR A 62 4.53 -3.02 3.66
C THR A 62 3.94 -1.77 4.31
N MET A 63 3.98 -1.67 5.65
CA MET A 63 3.52 -0.47 6.36
C MET A 63 4.35 0.75 5.99
N GLN A 64 5.67 0.63 5.98
CA GLN A 64 6.59 1.72 5.64
C GLN A 64 6.43 2.19 4.19
N ALA A 65 6.32 1.26 3.26
CA ALA A 65 6.14 1.55 1.84
C ALA A 65 4.82 2.28 1.60
N ILE A 66 3.71 1.82 2.18
CA ILE A 66 2.42 2.52 2.08
C ILE A 66 2.52 3.92 2.70
N PHE A 67 3.07 4.05 3.91
CA PHE A 67 3.19 5.32 4.63
C PHE A 67 4.05 6.34 3.85
N SER A 68 5.13 5.91 3.20
CA SER A 68 6.00 6.78 2.38
C SER A 68 5.24 7.52 1.26
N THR A 69 4.08 7.02 0.85
CA THR A 69 3.23 7.63 -0.20
C THR A 69 2.15 8.57 0.34
N LEU A 70 2.09 8.78 1.66
CA LEU A 70 1.17 9.73 2.29
C LEU A 70 1.63 11.17 2.01
N THR A 71 0.68 12.10 1.97
CA THR A 71 0.93 13.51 1.64
C THR A 71 1.96 14.12 2.60
N ASN A 72 2.97 14.79 2.04
CA ASN A 72 4.07 15.46 2.75
C ASN A 72 4.99 14.54 3.56
N VAL A 73 5.04 13.24 3.26
CA VAL A 73 5.98 12.31 3.91
C VAL A 73 7.31 12.23 3.18
N ASP A 74 7.31 11.88 1.90
CA ASP A 74 8.55 11.71 1.14
C ASP A 74 8.43 12.26 -0.29
N PHE A 75 9.45 12.99 -0.71
CA PHE A 75 9.58 13.62 -2.03
C PHE A 75 10.87 13.23 -2.74
N ASP A 76 11.70 12.34 -2.18
CA ASP A 76 12.99 11.94 -2.74
C ASP A 76 12.84 10.79 -3.77
N PRO A 77 13.09 11.04 -5.06
CA PRO A 77 13.02 10.00 -6.09
C PRO A 77 13.98 8.82 -5.85
N ALA A 78 15.16 9.08 -5.28
CA ALA A 78 16.14 8.03 -5.00
C ALA A 78 15.62 7.04 -3.95
N ARG A 79 14.91 7.56 -2.94
CA ARG A 79 14.28 6.73 -1.91
C ARG A 79 13.19 5.83 -2.48
N PHE A 80 12.37 6.34 -3.39
CA PHE A 80 11.37 5.50 -4.06
C PHE A 80 11.99 4.41 -4.93
N GLN A 81 13.11 4.67 -5.60
CA GLN A 81 13.83 3.62 -6.33
C GLN A 81 14.24 2.46 -5.41
N GLU A 82 14.78 2.74 -4.22
CA GLU A 82 15.15 1.72 -3.23
C GLU A 82 13.93 0.93 -2.76
N LEU A 83 12.84 1.63 -2.41
CA LEU A 83 11.61 1.01 -1.92
C LEU A 83 10.97 0.10 -2.97
N ILE A 84 10.94 0.53 -4.23
CA ILE A 84 10.36 -0.27 -5.33
C ILE A 84 11.17 -1.55 -5.55
N LYS A 85 12.50 -1.46 -5.56
CA LYS A 85 13.38 -2.64 -5.65
C LYS A 85 13.16 -3.57 -4.46
N ARG A 86 13.07 -3.01 -3.25
CA ARG A 86 12.84 -3.77 -2.03
C ARG A 86 11.50 -4.51 -2.01
N ALA A 87 10.44 -3.89 -2.55
CA ALA A 87 9.14 -4.55 -2.69
C ALA A 87 9.23 -5.83 -3.54
N VAL A 88 9.99 -5.78 -4.65
CA VAL A 88 10.19 -6.93 -5.54
C VAL A 88 11.08 -7.99 -4.89
N GLU A 89 12.15 -7.61 -4.19
CA GLU A 89 13.00 -8.56 -3.46
C GLU A 89 12.21 -9.33 -2.41
N LEU A 90 11.40 -8.63 -1.61
CA LEU A 90 10.54 -9.25 -0.60
C LEU A 90 9.46 -10.11 -1.24
N ARG A 91 8.89 -9.67 -2.37
CA ARG A 91 7.93 -10.47 -3.16
C ARG A 91 8.52 -11.82 -3.53
N GLU A 92 9.72 -11.85 -4.11
CA GLU A 92 10.37 -13.10 -4.51
C GLU A 92 10.74 -13.98 -3.30
N SER A 93 11.20 -13.36 -2.20
CA SER A 93 11.48 -14.07 -0.94
C SER A 93 10.24 -14.77 -0.37
N VAL A 94 9.13 -14.03 -0.25
CA VAL A 94 7.86 -14.57 0.27
C VAL A 94 7.29 -15.60 -0.70
N LYS A 95 7.33 -15.36 -2.01
CA LYS A 95 6.92 -16.33 -3.04
C LYS A 95 7.67 -17.66 -2.92
N ALA A 96 8.98 -17.62 -2.68
CA ALA A 96 9.76 -18.84 -2.49
C ALA A 96 9.31 -19.63 -1.24
N LYS A 97 9.03 -18.94 -0.13
CA LYS A 97 8.48 -19.57 1.09
C LYS A 97 7.10 -20.19 0.83
N VAL A 98 6.23 -19.48 0.10
CA VAL A 98 4.91 -19.97 -0.30
C VAL A 98 5.02 -21.22 -1.18
N ALA A 99 5.90 -21.20 -2.18
CA ALA A 99 6.14 -22.34 -3.07
C ALA A 99 6.62 -23.57 -2.28
N ALA A 100 7.56 -23.38 -1.36
CA ALA A 100 8.07 -24.46 -0.51
C ALA A 100 6.98 -25.08 0.38
N ALA A 101 5.96 -24.31 0.76
CA ALA A 101 4.80 -24.79 1.52
C ALA A 101 3.64 -25.30 0.63
N GLY A 102 3.83 -25.41 -0.69
CA GLY A 102 2.79 -25.86 -1.62
C GLY A 102 1.63 -24.86 -1.79
N GLY A 103 1.88 -23.58 -1.53
CA GLY A 103 0.92 -22.51 -1.74
C GLY A 103 0.87 -22.03 -3.19
N ARG A 104 -0.17 -21.26 -3.51
CA ARG A 104 -0.38 -20.68 -4.85
C ARG A 104 0.72 -19.68 -5.20
N THR A 105 1.28 -19.77 -6.41
CA THR A 105 2.27 -18.80 -6.90
C THR A 105 2.03 -18.27 -8.32
N ASP A 106 0.98 -18.76 -8.98
CA ASP A 106 0.51 -18.44 -10.33
C ASP A 106 -0.60 -17.38 -10.30
N PHE A 107 -0.21 -16.17 -9.88
CA PHE A 107 -1.10 -15.01 -9.90
C PHE A 107 -1.06 -14.33 -11.27
N ASP A 108 -2.24 -14.03 -11.83
CA ASP A 108 -2.39 -13.42 -13.16
C ASP A 108 -2.27 -11.88 -13.13
N GLN A 109 -2.28 -11.28 -11.94
CA GLN A 109 -2.14 -9.84 -11.76
C GLN A 109 -0.76 -9.39 -12.22
N ALA A 110 -0.68 -8.31 -13.01
CA ALA A 110 0.59 -7.76 -13.52
C ALA A 110 1.60 -7.45 -12.39
N ALA A 111 1.12 -7.05 -11.21
CA ALA A 111 1.94 -6.79 -10.04
C ALA A 111 2.73 -8.02 -9.56
N ALA A 112 2.22 -9.23 -9.79
CA ALA A 112 2.86 -10.49 -9.38
C ALA A 112 4.17 -10.75 -10.10
N THR A 113 4.32 -10.25 -11.33
CA THR A 113 5.49 -10.46 -12.20
C THR A 113 6.19 -9.16 -12.61
N PHE A 114 5.75 -8.03 -12.05
CA PHE A 114 6.37 -6.72 -12.25
C PHE A 114 7.89 -6.77 -12.02
N THR A 115 8.65 -6.15 -12.93
CA THR A 115 10.11 -6.00 -12.84
C THR A 115 10.47 -4.52 -12.92
N PRO A 116 11.19 -3.97 -11.93
CA PRO A 116 11.53 -2.55 -11.88
C PRO A 116 12.59 -2.21 -12.93
N ALA A 117 12.46 -1.04 -13.57
CA ALA A 117 13.52 -0.49 -14.39
C ALA A 117 14.75 -0.08 -13.56
N ASP A 118 15.92 0.00 -14.20
CA ASP A 118 17.19 0.27 -13.52
C ASP A 118 17.40 1.73 -13.12
N SER A 119 16.77 2.67 -13.83
CA SER A 119 16.89 4.12 -13.62
C SER A 119 15.62 4.73 -13.04
N ILE A 120 15.77 5.88 -12.37
CA ILE A 120 14.64 6.65 -11.82
C ILE A 120 13.68 7.07 -12.94
N ASP A 121 14.20 7.57 -14.07
CA ASP A 121 13.36 7.92 -15.23
C ASP A 121 12.58 6.71 -15.78
N GLY A 122 13.22 5.54 -15.84
CA GLY A 122 12.58 4.31 -16.28
C GLY A 122 11.47 3.86 -15.33
N LEU A 123 11.69 3.99 -14.02
CA LEU A 123 10.70 3.71 -12.99
C LEU A 123 9.54 4.72 -13.09
N ALA A 124 9.83 6.01 -13.18
CA ALA A 124 8.80 7.04 -13.35
C ALA A 124 7.95 6.79 -14.60
N ALA A 125 8.56 6.35 -15.72
CA ALA A 125 7.84 5.96 -16.92
C ALA A 125 6.94 4.73 -16.72
N GLN A 126 7.42 3.70 -16.00
CA GLN A 126 6.60 2.54 -15.61
C GLN A 126 5.41 2.97 -14.74
N GLY A 127 5.64 3.83 -13.76
CA GLY A 127 4.59 4.38 -12.89
C GLY A 127 3.55 5.20 -13.64
N ALA A 128 3.99 6.08 -14.53
CA ALA A 128 3.10 6.89 -15.36
C ALA A 128 2.21 6.03 -16.26
N ALA A 129 2.74 4.93 -16.80
CA ALA A 129 2.01 4.00 -17.66
C ALA A 129 0.90 3.23 -16.94
N LEU A 130 0.93 3.14 -15.60
CA LEU A 130 -0.13 2.48 -14.83
C LEU A 130 -1.45 3.27 -14.82
N ASP A 131 -1.36 4.61 -14.92
CA ASP A 131 -2.49 5.53 -14.66
C ASP A 131 -3.26 5.12 -13.38
N TYR A 132 -2.50 4.79 -12.33
CA TYR A 132 -2.87 3.89 -11.24
C TYR A 132 -4.25 4.19 -10.62
N ILE A 133 -4.52 5.44 -10.28
CA ILE A 133 -5.79 5.83 -9.65
C ILE A 133 -6.97 5.65 -10.61
N ARG A 134 -6.79 5.95 -11.90
CA ARG A 134 -7.86 5.85 -12.91
C ARG A 134 -8.15 4.40 -13.29
N THR A 135 -7.15 3.53 -13.20
CA THR A 135 -7.25 2.11 -13.56
C THR A 135 -7.67 1.20 -12.41
N LEU A 136 -7.86 1.74 -11.19
CA LEU A 136 -8.39 0.97 -10.07
C LEU A 136 -9.73 0.28 -10.40
N ASP A 137 -10.60 0.94 -11.17
CA ASP A 137 -11.81 0.34 -11.74
C ASP A 137 -12.35 1.18 -12.91
N GLU A 138 -13.10 0.57 -13.83
CA GLU A 138 -13.79 1.28 -14.91
C GLU A 138 -15.01 2.05 -14.37
N ASP A 139 -15.75 1.44 -13.43
CA ASP A 139 -16.89 2.07 -12.76
C ASP A 139 -16.40 3.14 -11.77
N GLU A 140 -16.89 4.38 -11.92
CA GLU A 140 -16.48 5.51 -11.08
C GLU A 140 -16.82 5.33 -9.59
N ASN A 141 -17.94 4.68 -9.26
CA ASN A 141 -18.34 4.43 -7.88
C ASN A 141 -17.41 3.38 -7.24
N ILE A 142 -17.10 2.30 -7.96
CA ILE A 142 -16.17 1.28 -7.48
C ILE A 142 -14.76 1.86 -7.35
N ARG A 143 -14.32 2.65 -8.34
CA ARG A 143 -13.05 3.37 -8.30
C ARG A 143 -12.97 4.34 -7.13
N SER A 144 -14.07 5.04 -6.80
CA SER A 144 -14.16 5.92 -5.64
C SER A 144 -14.03 5.17 -4.31
N LEU A 145 -14.71 4.02 -4.18
CA LEU A 145 -14.60 3.17 -2.99
C LEU A 145 -13.20 2.56 -2.83
N LYS A 146 -12.57 2.12 -3.93
CA LYS A 146 -11.18 1.64 -3.93
C LYS A 146 -10.19 2.74 -3.54
N GLN A 147 -10.38 3.97 -4.03
CA GLN A 147 -9.58 5.13 -3.58
C GLN A 147 -9.77 5.39 -2.08
N THR A 148 -11.01 5.35 -1.60
CA THR A 148 -11.33 5.53 -0.17
C THR A 148 -10.60 4.48 0.68
N LEU A 149 -10.64 3.22 0.26
CA LEU A 149 -9.88 2.14 0.91
C LEU A 149 -8.38 2.44 0.89
N LEU A 150 -7.80 2.69 -0.29
CA LEU A 150 -6.38 2.98 -0.48
C LEU A 150 -5.90 4.11 0.45
N TYR A 151 -6.64 5.21 0.56
CA TYR A 151 -6.28 6.34 1.42
C TYR A 151 -6.41 5.98 2.90
N GLY A 152 -7.42 5.21 3.27
CA GLY A 152 -7.55 4.65 4.63
C GLY A 152 -6.36 3.76 5.01
N LEU A 153 -5.87 2.91 4.09
CA LEU A 153 -4.70 2.06 4.32
C LEU A 153 -3.45 2.88 4.66
N LYS A 154 -3.28 4.06 4.07
CA LYS A 154 -2.14 4.94 4.37
C LYS A 154 -2.15 5.46 5.79
N GLY A 155 -3.32 5.80 6.32
CA GLY A 155 -3.48 6.18 7.72
C GLY A 155 -3.21 5.02 8.68
N ILE A 156 -3.78 3.84 8.38
CA ILE A 156 -3.57 2.62 9.17
C ILE A 156 -2.07 2.27 9.23
N ALA A 157 -1.40 2.27 8.07
CA ALA A 157 0.01 1.95 7.95
C ALA A 157 0.89 2.93 8.74
N ALA A 158 0.57 4.22 8.73
CA ALA A 158 1.29 5.23 9.51
C ALA A 158 1.20 4.96 11.02
N TYR A 159 -0.01 4.70 11.54
CA TYR A 159 -0.17 4.39 12.97
C TYR A 159 0.52 3.08 13.36
N ALA A 160 0.42 2.07 12.51
CA ALA A 160 1.00 0.76 12.77
C ALA A 160 2.54 0.77 12.70
N ASP A 161 3.15 1.55 11.80
CA ASP A 161 4.61 1.74 11.76
C ASP A 161 5.14 2.37 13.06
N HIS A 162 4.48 3.43 13.54
CA HIS A 162 4.84 4.04 14.83
C HIS A 162 4.62 3.10 16.01
N ALA A 163 3.54 2.31 16.01
CA ALA A 163 3.31 1.30 17.03
C ALA A 163 4.43 0.25 17.02
N TRP A 164 4.87 -0.18 15.82
CA TRP A 164 5.96 -1.15 15.66
C TRP A 164 7.28 -0.63 16.20
N ILE A 165 7.61 0.65 15.99
CA ILE A 165 8.80 1.31 16.57
C ILE A 165 8.79 1.21 18.10
N LEU A 166 7.61 1.26 18.72
CA LEU A 166 7.39 1.15 20.16
C LEU A 166 7.23 -0.31 20.64
N GLY A 167 7.54 -1.29 19.77
CA GLY A 167 7.44 -2.71 20.09
C GLY A 167 6.02 -3.26 20.13
N GLN A 168 5.02 -2.49 19.69
CA GLN A 168 3.62 -2.93 19.61
C GLN A 168 3.32 -3.47 18.22
N LYS A 169 2.88 -4.72 18.14
CA LYS A 169 2.59 -5.41 16.88
C LYS A 169 1.27 -6.16 16.99
N ASP A 170 0.54 -6.23 15.88
CA ASP A 170 -0.64 -7.08 15.76
C ASP A 170 -0.75 -7.62 14.33
N ASP A 171 -0.70 -8.95 14.20
CA ASP A 171 -0.73 -9.66 12.92
C ASP A 171 -1.99 -9.37 12.09
N ALA A 172 -3.10 -9.01 12.75
CA ALA A 172 -4.35 -8.68 12.07
C ALA A 172 -4.22 -7.42 11.19
N ILE A 173 -3.35 -6.48 11.58
CA ILE A 173 -3.14 -5.25 10.82
C ILE A 173 -2.45 -5.58 9.49
N ALA A 174 -1.28 -6.22 9.54
CA ALA A 174 -0.54 -6.58 8.34
C ALA A 174 -1.33 -7.57 7.45
N GLY A 175 -2.01 -8.55 8.07
CA GLY A 175 -2.92 -9.45 7.35
C GLY A 175 -4.00 -8.70 6.57
N PHE A 176 -4.66 -7.73 7.20
CA PHE A 176 -5.67 -6.90 6.52
C PHE A 176 -5.07 -6.02 5.43
N LEU A 177 -3.89 -5.42 5.64
CA LEU A 177 -3.23 -4.61 4.60
C LEU A 177 -3.04 -5.42 3.32
N TYR A 178 -2.62 -6.69 3.42
CA TYR A 178 -2.50 -7.55 2.24
C TYR A 178 -3.84 -7.86 1.59
N GLU A 179 -4.86 -8.22 2.37
CA GLU A 179 -6.21 -8.46 1.85
C GLU A 179 -6.77 -7.24 1.10
N ALA A 180 -6.60 -6.05 1.68
CA ALA A 180 -7.05 -4.81 1.09
C ALA A 180 -6.28 -4.44 -0.18
N LEU A 181 -4.95 -4.62 -0.21
CA LEU A 181 -4.13 -4.42 -1.41
C LEU A 181 -4.54 -5.37 -2.54
N VAL A 182 -4.88 -6.62 -2.22
CA VAL A 182 -5.44 -7.56 -3.20
C VAL A 182 -6.82 -7.10 -3.68
N ALA A 183 -7.69 -6.63 -2.79
CA ALA A 183 -9.01 -6.11 -3.15
C ALA A 183 -8.94 -4.90 -4.12
N LEU A 184 -7.91 -4.05 -3.99
CA LEU A 184 -7.68 -2.93 -4.92
C LEU A 184 -7.43 -3.40 -6.38
N MET A 185 -6.85 -4.59 -6.56
CA MET A 185 -6.59 -5.18 -7.89
C MET A 185 -7.72 -6.06 -8.41
N THR A 186 -8.66 -6.47 -7.54
CA THR A 186 -9.75 -7.38 -7.93
C THR A 186 -10.75 -6.67 -8.83
N THR A 187 -11.03 -7.28 -9.98
CA THR A 187 -12.06 -6.81 -10.91
C THR A 187 -13.42 -7.42 -10.58
N GLY A 188 -14.50 -6.73 -10.96
CA GLY A 188 -15.87 -7.25 -10.77
C GLY A 188 -16.38 -7.24 -9.33
N LEU A 189 -15.77 -6.46 -8.44
CA LEU A 189 -16.30 -6.25 -7.10
C LEU A 189 -17.63 -5.48 -7.16
N SER A 190 -18.59 -5.90 -6.35
CA SER A 190 -19.82 -5.12 -6.15
C SER A 190 -19.59 -3.93 -5.22
N VAL A 191 -20.48 -2.94 -5.28
CA VAL A 191 -20.50 -1.81 -4.33
C VAL A 191 -20.50 -2.31 -2.88
N ASP A 192 -21.36 -3.28 -2.56
CA ASP A 192 -21.48 -3.84 -1.21
C ASP A 192 -20.17 -4.50 -0.75
N ALA A 193 -19.47 -5.21 -1.64
CA ALA A 193 -18.17 -5.81 -1.33
C ALA A 193 -17.12 -4.73 -1.04
N CYS A 194 -17.08 -3.66 -1.83
CA CYS A 194 -16.17 -2.54 -1.61
C CYS A 194 -16.48 -1.80 -0.30
N VAL A 195 -17.76 -1.56 0.03
CA VAL A 195 -18.19 -0.96 1.29
C VAL A 195 -17.80 -1.84 2.48
N ALA A 196 -17.98 -3.15 2.38
CA ALA A 196 -17.61 -4.08 3.45
C ALA A 196 -16.11 -4.02 3.78
N VAL A 197 -15.24 -4.00 2.76
CA VAL A 197 -13.79 -3.88 2.97
C VAL A 197 -13.42 -2.50 3.53
N ALA A 198 -14.08 -1.42 3.10
CA ALA A 198 -13.87 -0.09 3.65
C ALA A 198 -14.27 0.01 5.13
N LEU A 199 -15.39 -0.60 5.53
CA LEU A 199 -15.80 -0.68 6.94
C LEU A 199 -14.80 -1.51 7.76
N LYS A 200 -14.29 -2.62 7.19
CA LYS A 200 -13.25 -3.41 7.83
C LYS A 200 -11.96 -2.60 8.04
N ALA A 201 -11.60 -1.73 7.10
CA ALA A 201 -10.48 -0.80 7.28
C ALA A 201 -10.70 0.11 8.50
N GLY A 202 -11.93 0.58 8.73
CA GLY A 202 -12.29 1.32 9.94
C GLY A 202 -12.04 0.54 11.24
N GLU A 203 -12.44 -0.74 11.28
CA GLU A 203 -12.16 -1.61 12.43
C GLU A 203 -10.66 -1.79 12.68
N ILE A 204 -9.88 -2.03 11.62
CA ILE A 204 -8.44 -2.22 11.71
C ILE A 204 -7.73 -0.91 12.08
N ASN A 205 -8.25 0.24 11.65
CA ASN A 205 -7.76 1.54 12.08
C ASN A 205 -7.93 1.74 13.60
N LEU A 206 -9.07 1.34 14.18
CA LEU A 206 -9.25 1.39 15.64
C LEU A 206 -8.24 0.51 16.37
N LEU A 207 -7.91 -0.66 15.82
CA LEU A 207 -6.88 -1.53 16.36
C LEU A 207 -5.49 -0.87 16.27
N ALA A 208 -5.12 -0.31 15.11
CA ALA A 208 -3.85 0.39 14.92
C ALA A 208 -3.69 1.57 15.90
N MET A 209 -4.74 2.38 16.06
CA MET A 209 -4.78 3.48 17.03
C MET A 209 -4.65 2.98 18.47
N LYS A 210 -5.34 1.89 18.83
CA LYS A 210 -5.28 1.30 20.17
C LYS A 210 -3.87 0.83 20.52
N ILE A 211 -3.19 0.13 19.62
CA ILE A 211 -1.83 -0.37 19.89
C ILE A 211 -0.80 0.77 19.90
N LEU A 212 -1.00 1.82 19.08
CA LEU A 212 -0.18 3.03 19.12
C LEU A 212 -0.36 3.81 20.43
N ASP A 213 -1.60 3.95 20.91
CA ASP A 213 -1.91 4.58 22.19
C ASP A 213 -1.23 3.82 23.36
N ALA A 214 -1.36 2.49 23.39
CA ALA A 214 -0.69 1.65 24.38
C ALA A 214 0.84 1.77 24.31
N GLY A 215 1.42 1.80 23.11
CA GLY A 215 2.86 2.00 22.91
C GLY A 215 3.33 3.34 23.44
N ASN A 216 2.63 4.42 23.12
CA ASN A 216 2.99 5.77 23.56
C ASN A 216 2.81 5.93 25.06
N THR A 217 1.64 5.62 25.60
CA THR A 217 1.34 5.82 27.03
C THR A 217 2.16 4.90 27.92
N GLY A 218 2.45 3.68 27.47
CA GLY A 218 3.32 2.73 28.18
C GLY A 218 4.79 3.15 28.18
N THR A 219 5.26 3.83 27.13
CA THR A 219 6.67 4.25 27.02
C THR A 219 6.93 5.63 27.61
N TYR A 220 6.00 6.58 27.41
CA TYR A 220 6.20 8.00 27.72
C TYR A 220 5.27 8.54 28.82
N GLY A 221 4.35 7.73 29.33
CA GLY A 221 3.34 8.13 30.30
C GLY A 221 2.07 8.70 29.66
N HIS A 222 1.03 8.88 30.47
CA HIS A 222 -0.21 9.51 30.01
C HIS A 222 -0.03 11.03 29.84
N PRO A 223 -0.54 11.63 28.74
CA PRO A 223 -0.55 13.07 28.55
C PRO A 223 -1.25 13.86 29.65
#